data_AF-A0A847YSC5-F1
#
_entry.id   AF-A0A847YSC5-F1
#
_cell.length_a   1.000
_cell.length_b   1.000
_cell.length_c   1.000
_cell.angle_alpha   90.00
_cell.angle_beta   90.00
_cell.angle_gamma   90.00
#
_symmetry.space_group_name_H-M   'P 1'
#
loop_
_entity.id
_entity.type
_entity.pdbx_description
1 polymer ?
#
loop_
_entity_poly.entity_id
_entity_poly.type
_entity_poly.pdbx_seq_one_letter_code
_entity_poly.pdbx_strand_id
1 'polypeptide(L)'
;MGIFDRLKTLISSNINDMISKAENPEKMLNQLILDMNQQMVESKKAVAMAIADEKRLEREMLEQKRQAEDWEKKAMLAVKAGRDDLAKEALLRKTEAENYYMQLKP
;
A
#
# COMPACT_ATOMS: atom_id res chain seq x y z
N MET A 1 7.79 24.28 -0.20
CA MET A 1 7.39 23.88 -1.57
C MET A 1 7.10 22.39 -1.57
N GLY A 2 5.87 22.02 -1.23
CA GLY A 2 5.44 20.63 -1.15
C GLY A 2 5.18 20.03 -2.55
N ILE A 3 5.01 18.71 -2.61
CA ILE A 3 4.65 17.99 -3.85
C ILE A 3 3.33 18.55 -4.42
N PHE A 4 2.41 18.95 -3.53
CA PHE A 4 1.15 19.63 -3.86
C PHE A 4 1.33 20.98 -4.57
N ASP A 5 2.30 21.80 -4.16
CA ASP A 5 2.57 23.10 -4.82
C ASP A 5 3.09 22.89 -6.23
N ARG A 6 3.95 21.89 -6.45
CA ARG A 6 4.49 21.57 -7.77
C ARG A 6 3.41 21.06 -8.72
N LEU A 7 2.51 20.21 -8.21
CA LEU A 7 1.36 19.73 -8.98
C LEU A 7 0.43 20.88 -9.36
N LYS A 8 0.14 21.79 -8.42
CA LYS A 8 -0.66 22.99 -8.67
C LYS A 8 -0.04 23.86 -9.76
N THR A 9 1.26 24.13 -9.70
CA THR A 9 1.97 24.94 -10.70
C THR A 9 1.96 24.31 -12.09
N LEU A 10 2.17 22.99 -12.19
CA LEU A 10 2.12 22.27 -13.47
C LEU A 10 0.73 22.33 -14.11
N ILE A 11 -0.31 22.14 -13.29
CA ILE A 11 -1.70 22.23 -13.74
C ILE A 11 -2.00 23.66 -14.20
N SER A 12 -1.65 24.69 -13.42
CA SER A 12 -1.89 26.09 -13.77
C SER A 12 -1.19 26.54 -15.06
N SER A 13 0.02 26.05 -15.34
CA SER A 13 0.75 26.40 -16.56
C SER A 13 0.07 25.86 -17.83
N ASN A 14 -0.40 24.61 -17.81
CA ASN A 14 -1.09 24.00 -18.95
C ASN A 14 -2.45 24.65 -19.23
N ILE A 15 -3.15 25.08 -18.18
CA ILE A 15 -4.45 25.76 -18.30
C ILE A 15 -4.31 27.09 -19.02
N ASN A 16 -3.28 27.86 -18.70
CA ASN A 16 -3.08 29.19 -19.26
C ASN A 16 -2.84 29.13 -20.78
N ASP A 17 -2.06 28.15 -21.23
CA ASP A 17 -1.81 27.90 -22.66
C ASP A 17 -3.05 27.42 -23.40
N MET A 18 -3.90 26.60 -22.75
CA MET A 18 -5.17 26.13 -23.31
C MET A 18 -6.22 27.25 -23.42
N ILE A 19 -6.33 28.11 -22.40
CA ILE A 19 -7.25 29.25 -22.38
C ILE A 19 -6.90 30.28 -23.45
N SER A 20 -5.61 30.49 -23.73
CA SER A 20 -5.15 31.43 -24.77
C SER A 20 -5.61 31.08 -26.20
N LYS A 21 -6.01 29.82 -26.43
CA LYS A 21 -6.43 29.29 -27.74
C LYS A 21 -7.93 28.96 -27.80
N ALA A 22 -8.67 29.24 -26.73
CA ALA A 22 -10.06 28.88 -26.57
C ALA A 22 -11.01 29.90 -27.21
N GLU A 23 -11.97 29.42 -28.00
CA GLU A 23 -13.02 30.27 -28.61
C GLU A 23 -14.02 30.80 -27.56
N ASN A 24 -14.21 30.07 -26.45
CA ASN A 24 -14.95 30.54 -25.27
C ASN A 24 -14.20 30.16 -23.98
N PRO A 25 -13.31 31.03 -23.47
CA PRO A 25 -12.43 30.72 -22.35
C PRO A 25 -13.18 30.52 -21.02
N GLU A 26 -14.30 31.20 -20.81
CA GLU A 26 -15.12 31.06 -19.60
C GLU A 26 -15.75 29.67 -19.50
N LYS A 27 -16.32 29.17 -20.60
CA LYS A 27 -16.88 27.81 -20.64
C LYS A 27 -15.82 26.74 -20.42
N MET A 28 -14.63 26.91 -21.00
CA MET A 28 -13.51 25.99 -20.81
C MET A 28 -12.98 26.00 -19.37
N LEU A 29 -12.87 27.17 -18.74
CA LEU A 29 -12.48 27.27 -17.33
C LEU A 29 -13.48 26.56 -16.41
N ASN A 30 -14.78 26.76 -16.65
CA ASN A 30 -15.83 26.07 -15.89
C ASN A 30 -15.76 24.55 -16.05
N GLN A 31 -15.56 24.05 -17.27
CA GLN A 31 -15.37 22.61 -17.50
C GLN A 31 -14.13 22.08 -16.78
N LEU A 32 -13.04 22.82 -16.83
CA LEU A 32 -11.79 22.41 -16.19
C LEU A 32 -11.91 22.34 -14.67
N ILE A 33 -12.64 23.27 -14.04
CA ILE A 33 -12.93 23.22 -12.60
C ILE A 33 -13.74 21.96 -12.26
N LEU A 34 -14.72 21.59 -13.09
CA LEU A 34 -15.49 20.35 -12.91
C LEU A 34 -14.57 19.11 -13.02
N ASP A 35 -13.71 19.06 -14.03
CA ASP A 35 -12.78 17.95 -14.25
C ASP A 35 -11.77 17.84 -13.10
N MET A 36 -11.25 18.96 -12.61
CA MET A 36 -10.35 19.00 -11.44
C MET A 36 -11.05 18.52 -10.16
N ASN A 37 -12.31 18.92 -9.95
CA ASN A 37 -13.09 18.42 -8.81
C ASN A 37 -13.30 16.91 -8.90
N GLN A 38 -13.59 16.39 -10.10
CA GLN A 38 -13.71 14.95 -10.32
C GLN A 38 -12.38 14.22 -10.06
N GLN A 39 -11.26 14.73 -10.58
CA GLN A 39 -9.93 14.18 -10.33
C GLN A 39 -9.56 14.21 -8.84
N MET A 40 -9.96 15.25 -8.12
CA MET A 40 -9.77 15.31 -6.67
C MET A 40 -10.54 14.21 -5.94
N VAL A 41 -11.77 13.91 -6.36
CA VAL A 41 -12.55 12.79 -5.80
C VAL A 41 -11.89 11.45 -6.10
N GLU A 42 -11.43 11.22 -7.33
CA GLU A 42 -10.73 9.98 -7.69
C GLU A 42 -9.39 9.83 -6.96
N SER A 43 -8.63 10.91 -6.79
CA SER A 43 -7.38 10.89 -6.02
C SER A 43 -7.64 10.54 -4.54
N LYS A 44 -8.71 11.07 -3.93
CA LYS A 44 -9.10 10.70 -2.56
C LYS A 44 -9.46 9.22 -2.45
N LYS A 45 -10.15 8.65 -3.44
CA LYS A 45 -10.43 7.21 -3.50
C LYS A 45 -9.14 6.39 -3.60
N ALA A 46 -8.21 6.81 -4.46
CA ALA A 46 -6.91 6.15 -4.60
C ALA A 46 -6.12 6.13 -3.28
N VAL A 47 -6.09 7.25 -2.56
CA VAL A 47 -5.46 7.32 -1.23
C VAL A 47 -6.18 6.41 -0.23
N ALA A 48 -7.51 6.38 -0.22
CA ALA A 48 -8.26 5.48 0.65
C ALA A 48 -7.97 4.01 0.37
N MET A 49 -7.84 3.62 -0.91
CA MET A 49 -7.45 2.26 -1.31
C MET A 49 -6.02 1.94 -0.84
N ALA A 50 -5.07 2.86 -1.04
CA ALA A 50 -3.70 2.66 -0.58
C ALA A 50 -3.61 2.47 0.95
N ILE A 51 -4.37 3.25 1.73
CA ILE A 51 -4.48 3.07 3.19
C ILE A 51 -5.10 1.71 3.55
N ALA A 52 -6.11 1.27 2.79
CA ALA A 52 -6.74 -0.03 3.02
C ALA A 52 -5.75 -1.19 2.73
N ASP A 53 -4.96 -1.06 1.66
CA ASP A 53 -3.91 -2.01 1.30
C ASP A 53 -2.78 -2.04 2.34
N GLU A 54 -2.31 -0.89 2.80
CA GLU A 54 -1.33 -0.78 3.88
C GLU A 54 -1.81 -1.54 5.13
N LYS A 55 -3.03 -1.28 5.59
CA LYS A 55 -3.60 -1.98 6.74
C LYS A 55 -3.79 -3.48 6.50
N ARG A 56 -4.08 -3.89 5.26
CA ARG A 56 -4.20 -5.31 4.90
C ARG A 56 -2.83 -5.99 4.99
N LEU A 57 -1.81 -5.41 4.38
CA LEU A 57 -0.45 -5.93 4.41
C LEU A 57 0.11 -5.97 5.83
N GLU A 58 -0.17 -4.94 6.65
CA GLU A 58 0.22 -4.94 8.06
C GLU A 58 -0.42 -6.11 8.84
N ARG A 59 -1.71 -6.38 8.62
CA ARG A 59 -2.39 -7.53 9.25
C ARG A 59 -1.79 -8.86 8.79
N GLU A 60 -1.54 -9.02 7.50
CA GLU A 60 -0.91 -10.22 6.94
C GLU A 60 0.50 -10.42 7.51
N MET A 61 1.29 -9.36 7.59
CA MET A 61 2.62 -9.36 8.20
C MET A 61 2.54 -9.84 9.66
N LEU A 62 1.65 -9.25 10.47
CA LEU A 62 1.50 -9.63 11.89
C LEU A 62 1.04 -11.07 12.07
N GLU A 63 0.17 -11.58 11.18
CA GLU A 63 -0.26 -12.98 11.20
C GLU A 63 0.90 -13.93 10.93
N GLN A 64 1.76 -13.60 9.98
CA GLN A 64 2.90 -14.43 9.58
C GLN A 64 3.97 -14.46 10.67
N LYS A 65 4.18 -13.33 11.35
CA LYS A 65 4.99 -13.27 12.56
C LYS A 65 4.44 -14.20 13.66
N ARG A 66 3.13 -14.15 13.95
CA ARG A 66 2.51 -15.05 14.94
C ARG A 66 2.65 -16.52 14.54
N GLN A 67 2.45 -16.83 13.26
CA GLN A 67 2.58 -18.17 12.73
C GLN A 67 4.01 -18.72 12.91
N ALA A 68 5.04 -17.91 12.66
CA ALA A 68 6.43 -18.28 12.92
C ALA A 68 6.67 -18.59 14.42
N GLU A 69 6.19 -17.73 15.32
CA GLU A 69 6.30 -17.92 16.78
C GLU A 69 5.59 -19.22 17.24
N ASP A 70 4.45 -19.56 16.65
CA ASP A 70 3.72 -20.78 16.99
C ASP A 70 4.42 -22.04 16.44
N TRP A 71 5.01 -21.98 15.25
CA TRP A 71 5.85 -23.07 14.74
C TRP A 71 7.10 -23.28 15.57
N GLU A 72 7.71 -22.21 16.07
CA GLU A 72 8.82 -22.29 17.03
C GLU A 72 8.42 -23.01 18.32
N LYS A 73 7.27 -22.65 18.91
CA LYS A 73 6.73 -23.36 20.09
C LYS A 73 6.51 -24.84 19.81
N LYS A 74 5.93 -25.19 18.66
CA LYS A 74 5.72 -26.58 18.26
C LYS A 74 7.03 -27.34 18.10
N ALA A 75 8.05 -26.72 17.49
CA ALA A 75 9.38 -27.30 17.36
C ALA A 75 10.00 -27.58 18.74
N MET A 76 9.93 -26.63 19.67
CA MET A 76 10.41 -26.81 21.04
C MET A 76 9.71 -27.96 21.78
N LEU A 77 8.39 -28.11 21.60
CA LEU A 77 7.62 -29.22 22.17
C LEU A 77 8.03 -30.57 21.56
N ALA A 78 8.23 -30.62 20.24
CA ALA A 78 8.67 -31.82 19.56
C ALA A 78 10.07 -32.28 20.02
N VAL A 79 11.01 -31.34 20.18
CA VAL A 79 12.35 -31.63 20.75
C VAL A 79 12.23 -32.17 22.17
N LYS A 80 11.42 -31.54 23.03
CA LYS A 80 11.18 -32.03 24.40
C LYS A 80 10.58 -33.43 24.44
N ALA A 81 9.82 -33.81 23.41
CA ALA A 81 9.23 -35.13 23.26
C ALA A 81 10.14 -36.14 22.54
N GLY A 82 11.38 -35.76 22.19
CA GLY A 82 12.33 -36.61 21.46
C GLY A 82 11.93 -36.90 20.01
N ARG A 83 11.08 -36.06 19.42
CA ARG A 83 10.58 -36.18 18.03
C ARG A 83 11.29 -35.19 17.12
N ASP A 84 12.53 -35.51 16.78
CA ASP A 84 13.42 -34.64 16.00
C ASP A 84 12.94 -34.44 14.54
N ASP A 85 12.22 -35.41 13.99
CA ASP A 85 11.56 -35.33 12.68
C ASP A 85 10.50 -34.23 12.67
N LEU A 86 9.58 -34.24 13.63
CA LEU A 86 8.54 -33.22 13.77
C LEU A 86 9.12 -31.85 14.13
N ALA A 87 10.22 -31.81 14.89
CA ALA A 87 10.92 -30.57 15.18
C ALA A 87 11.49 -29.93 13.91
N LYS A 88 12.11 -30.73 13.03
CA LYS A 88 12.63 -30.25 11.74
C LYS A 88 11.53 -29.73 10.83
N GLU A 89 10.42 -30.44 10.72
CA GLU A 89 9.27 -29.98 9.92
C GLU A 89 8.69 -28.67 10.46
N ALA A 90 8.53 -28.55 11.77
CA ALA A 90 8.05 -27.32 12.41
C ALA A 90 9.01 -26.14 12.17
N LEU A 91 10.33 -26.37 12.23
CA LEU A 91 11.33 -25.34 11.92
C LEU A 91 11.29 -24.92 10.44
N LEU A 92 11.06 -25.85 9.51
CA LEU A 92 10.91 -25.52 8.10
C LEU A 92 9.69 -24.61 7.88
N ARG A 93 8.55 -24.92 8.51
CA ARG A 93 7.35 -24.06 8.48
C ARG A 93 7.56 -22.70 9.15
N LYS A 94 8.34 -22.65 10.24
CA LYS A 94 8.76 -21.38 10.85
C LYS A 94 9.52 -20.53 9.84
N THR A 95 10.53 -21.09 9.17
CA THR A 95 11.34 -20.39 8.18
C THR A 95 10.50 -19.89 7.00
N GLU A 96 9.54 -20.69 6.51
CA GLU A 96 8.58 -20.25 5.48
C GLU A 96 7.79 -19.01 5.92
N ALA A 97 7.22 -19.02 7.13
CA ALA A 97 6.47 -17.91 7.70
C ALA A 97 7.35 -16.66 7.96
N GLU A 98 8.58 -16.86 8.43
CA GLU A 98 9.55 -15.77 8.63
C GLU A 98 9.95 -15.13 7.29
N ASN A 99 10.20 -15.93 6.25
CA ASN A 99 10.54 -15.42 4.92
C ASN A 99 9.39 -14.58 4.36
N TYR A 100 8.15 -15.04 4.53
CA TYR A 100 7.00 -14.30 4.05
C TYR A 100 6.73 -13.03 4.89
N TYR A 101 6.94 -13.08 6.20
CA TYR A 101 6.96 -11.89 7.06
C TYR A 101 7.99 -10.85 6.58
N MET A 102 9.21 -11.28 6.22
CA MET A 102 10.26 -10.38 5.72
C MET A 102 9.91 -9.73 4.38
N GLN A 103 9.16 -10.43 3.51
CA GLN A 103 8.68 -9.87 2.24
C GLN A 103 7.61 -8.80 2.42
N LEU A 104 6.83 -8.87 3.50
CA LEU A 104 5.76 -7.92 3.80
C LEU A 104 6.23 -6.72 4.64
N LYS A 105 7.49 -6.72 5.07
CA LYS A 105 8.05 -5.64 5.88
C LYS A 105 8.28 -4.39 5.00
N PRO A 106 7.74 -3.22 5.38
CA PRO A 106 7.94 -1.97 4.65
C PRO A 106 9.38 -1.45 4.72
#